data_AF-A0A531KLZ0-F1
#
_entry.id   AF-A0A531KLZ0-F1
#
_cell.length_a   1.000
_cell.length_b   1.000
_cell.length_c   1.000
_cell.angle_alpha   90.00
_cell.angle_beta   90.00
_cell.angle_gamma   90.00
#
_symmetry.space_group_name_H-M   'P 1'
#
loop_
_entity.id
_entity.type
_entity.pdbx_description
1 polymer ?
#
loop_
_entity_poly.entity_id
_entity_poly.type
_entity_poly.pdbx_seq_one_letter_code
_entity_poly.pdbx_strand_id
1 'polypeptide(L)'
;VFKRNPNYWGKDIPAKRGFDNYDQITIEYFLNANAKLEAFKKGICAIADDSDPVKRERDLDFPAFHKGDVIAETFDTGIPPVVTGFLFNTRLQKFSSPVVRRALGMLYDFEWANKNLFGGKYMRTMSYWQNSELSALGHPADDREKALLAPYPGRVPADVMDGTWRPPVTDGSGQDRRVLKAAFDIFKGAGYALQDGVMLDPEGKPFG
;
A
#
# COMPACT_ATOMS: atom_id res chain seq x y z
N VAL A 1 3.13 -31.10 -13.13
CA VAL A 1 2.46 -30.99 -14.45
C VAL A 1 1.01 -31.40 -14.28
N PHE A 2 0.09 -30.55 -14.72
CA PHE A 2 -1.35 -30.83 -14.78
C PHE A 2 -1.76 -31.11 -16.22
N LYS A 3 -2.65 -32.07 -16.43
CA LYS A 3 -3.22 -32.40 -17.74
C LYS A 3 -4.75 -32.27 -17.68
N ARG A 4 -5.34 -31.72 -18.73
CA ARG A 4 -6.79 -31.58 -18.86
C ARG A 4 -7.44 -32.96 -18.94
N ASN A 5 -8.48 -33.18 -18.15
CA ASN A 5 -9.31 -34.37 -18.27
C ASN A 5 -10.31 -34.17 -19.42
N PRO A 6 -10.26 -34.94 -20.52
CA PRO A 6 -11.17 -34.78 -21.66
C PRO A 6 -12.63 -35.07 -21.29
N ASN A 7 -12.85 -35.81 -20.20
CA ASN A 7 -14.15 -36.19 -19.67
C ASN A 7 -14.53 -35.38 -18.41
N TYR A 8 -13.95 -34.19 -18.22
CA TYR A 8 -14.38 -33.30 -17.15
C TYR A 8 -15.87 -32.99 -17.27
N TRP A 9 -16.64 -33.40 -16.26
CA TRP A 9 -18.10 -33.32 -16.23
C TRP A 9 -18.65 -31.91 -16.44
N GLY A 10 -17.89 -30.88 -16.04
CA GLY A 10 -18.32 -29.49 -16.08
C GLY A 10 -17.95 -28.73 -17.36
N LYS A 11 -17.35 -29.39 -18.37
CA LYS A 11 -16.79 -28.72 -19.56
C LYS A 11 -17.80 -27.87 -20.34
N ASP A 12 -19.08 -28.23 -20.30
CA ASP A 12 -20.16 -27.58 -21.06
C ASP A 12 -21.04 -26.63 -20.21
N ILE A 13 -20.76 -26.53 -18.89
CA ILE A 13 -21.52 -25.66 -17.99
C ILE A 13 -21.22 -24.18 -18.34
N PRO A 14 -22.23 -23.28 -18.36
CA PRO A 14 -22.02 -21.88 -18.71
C PRO A 14 -20.86 -21.20 -17.96
N ALA A 15 -20.69 -21.48 -16.66
CA ALA A 15 -19.63 -20.94 -15.83
C ALA A 15 -18.20 -21.40 -16.21
N LYS A 16 -18.05 -22.43 -17.06
CA LYS A 16 -16.76 -22.96 -17.54
C LYS A 16 -16.41 -22.58 -18.97
N ARG A 17 -17.34 -21.97 -19.71
CA ARG A 17 -17.08 -21.51 -21.09
C ARG A 17 -15.96 -20.45 -21.09
N GLY A 18 -14.93 -20.66 -21.91
CA GLY A 18 -13.75 -19.78 -21.97
C GLY A 18 -12.67 -20.04 -20.92
N PHE A 19 -12.84 -21.05 -20.06
CA PHE A 19 -11.85 -21.50 -19.08
C PHE A 19 -11.26 -22.87 -19.46
N ASP A 20 -10.18 -23.27 -18.78
CA ASP A 20 -9.47 -24.55 -19.00
C ASP A 20 -9.00 -24.76 -20.45
N ASN A 21 -8.55 -23.67 -21.08
CA ASN A 21 -8.21 -23.64 -22.50
C ASN A 21 -6.98 -24.49 -22.84
N TYR A 22 -6.02 -24.60 -21.91
CA TYR A 22 -4.77 -25.35 -22.11
C TYR A 22 -4.92 -26.84 -21.76
N ASP A 23 -4.40 -27.71 -22.63
CA ASP A 23 -4.35 -29.17 -22.39
C ASP A 23 -3.36 -29.59 -21.31
N GLN A 24 -2.31 -28.78 -21.11
CA GLN A 24 -1.27 -29.03 -20.11
C GLN A 24 -0.85 -27.73 -19.46
N ILE A 25 -0.69 -27.75 -18.13
CA ILE A 25 -0.10 -26.65 -17.36
C ILE A 25 1.10 -27.21 -16.59
N THR A 26 2.29 -26.67 -16.85
CA THR A 26 3.50 -26.99 -16.10
C THR A 26 3.74 -25.89 -15.08
N ILE A 27 3.86 -26.27 -13.80
CA ILE A 27 4.33 -25.37 -12.75
C ILE A 27 5.78 -25.74 -12.48
N GLU A 28 6.68 -24.82 -12.81
CA GLU A 28 8.11 -24.95 -12.54
C GLU A 28 8.47 -24.20 -11.27
N TYR A 29 9.31 -24.82 -10.44
CA TYR A 29 9.78 -24.24 -9.19
C TYR A 29 11.23 -23.82 -9.34
N PHE A 30 11.50 -22.55 -9.03
CA PHE A 30 12.83 -21.95 -9.09
C PHE A 30 13.30 -21.59 -7.68
N LEU A 31 14.61 -21.70 -7.44
CA LEU A 31 15.20 -21.38 -6.15
C LEU A 31 15.08 -19.89 -5.78
N ASN A 32 15.07 -19.01 -6.78
CA ASN A 32 14.95 -17.57 -6.58
C ASN A 32 14.29 -16.88 -7.79
N ALA A 33 13.91 -15.62 -7.59
CA ALA A 33 13.22 -14.81 -8.60
C ALA A 33 14.07 -14.53 -9.85
N ASN A 34 15.40 -14.43 -9.71
CA ASN A 34 16.28 -14.18 -10.85
C ASN A 34 16.32 -15.39 -11.79
N ALA A 35 16.41 -16.61 -11.24
CA ALA A 35 16.33 -17.83 -12.03
C ALA A 35 14.99 -17.96 -12.76
N LYS A 36 13.87 -17.62 -12.09
CA LYS A 36 12.53 -17.56 -12.71
C LYS A 36 12.51 -16.58 -13.89
N LEU A 37 13.07 -15.38 -13.71
CA LEU A 37 13.10 -14.34 -14.76
C LEU A 37 13.95 -14.77 -15.96
N GLU A 38 15.12 -15.34 -15.74
CA GLU A 38 15.98 -15.81 -16.84
C GLU A 38 15.36 -16.99 -17.60
N ALA A 39 14.60 -17.86 -16.91
CA ALA A 39 13.82 -18.90 -17.57
C ALA A 39 12.70 -18.31 -18.44
N PHE A 40 12.01 -17.27 -17.97
CA PHE A 40 11.02 -16.53 -18.77
C PHE A 40 11.65 -15.88 -20.00
N LYS A 41 12.78 -15.16 -19.86
CA LYS A 41 13.49 -14.53 -20.98
C LYS A 41 13.98 -15.54 -22.04
N LYS A 42 14.20 -16.80 -21.64
CA LYS A 42 14.55 -17.92 -22.54
C LYS A 42 13.33 -18.64 -23.14
N GLY A 43 12.12 -18.21 -22.83
CA GLY A 43 10.87 -18.83 -23.31
C GLY A 43 10.54 -20.17 -22.64
N ILE A 44 11.19 -20.52 -21.52
CA ILE A 44 10.89 -21.72 -20.73
C ILE A 44 9.56 -21.52 -19.99
N CYS A 45 9.37 -20.32 -19.42
CA CYS A 45 8.10 -19.91 -18.81
C CYS A 45 7.34 -18.99 -19.77
N ALA A 46 6.03 -19.22 -19.92
CA ALA A 46 5.18 -18.41 -20.81
C ALA A 46 4.79 -17.06 -20.21
N ILE A 47 4.78 -16.94 -18.87
CA ILE A 47 4.38 -15.72 -18.16
C ILE A 47 5.37 -15.40 -17.05
N ALA A 48 5.52 -14.11 -16.77
CA ALA A 48 6.19 -13.60 -15.59
C ALA A 48 5.31 -12.51 -14.96
N ASP A 49 5.04 -12.66 -13.67
CA ASP A 49 4.33 -11.71 -12.85
C ASP A 49 5.32 -10.96 -11.96
N ASP A 50 5.15 -9.64 -11.90
CA ASP A 50 5.84 -8.78 -10.94
C ASP A 50 4.90 -7.63 -10.55
N SER A 51 4.83 -7.27 -9.28
CA SER A 51 4.05 -6.13 -8.80
C SER A 51 4.89 -4.89 -8.55
N ASP A 52 6.23 -5.01 -8.59
CA ASP A 52 7.14 -3.89 -8.42
C ASP A 52 7.36 -3.19 -9.78
N PRO A 53 6.86 -1.95 -9.94
CA PRO A 53 6.94 -1.23 -11.20
C PRO A 53 8.36 -0.76 -11.53
N VAL A 54 9.24 -0.60 -10.54
CA VAL A 54 10.66 -0.25 -10.74
C VAL A 54 11.41 -1.47 -11.27
N LYS A 55 11.19 -2.61 -10.63
CA LYS A 55 11.77 -3.89 -11.06
C LYS A 55 11.32 -4.26 -12.47
N ARG A 56 10.03 -4.10 -12.77
CA ARG A 56 9.47 -4.39 -14.10
C ARG A 56 10.16 -3.59 -15.20
N GLU A 57 10.37 -2.29 -15.02
CA GLU A 57 11.02 -1.44 -16.03
C GLU A 57 12.46 -1.90 -16.31
N ARG A 58 13.20 -2.26 -15.27
CA ARG A 58 14.56 -2.79 -15.41
C ARG A 58 14.58 -4.17 -16.07
N ASP A 59 13.66 -5.05 -15.67
CA ASP A 59 13.70 -6.46 -16.04
C ASP A 59 13.17 -6.73 -17.46
N LEU A 60 12.39 -5.80 -18.02
CA LEU A 60 11.84 -5.86 -19.38
C LEU A 60 12.78 -5.38 -20.49
N ASP A 61 13.99 -4.89 -20.17
CA ASP A 61 14.96 -4.49 -21.18
C ASP A 61 15.72 -5.70 -21.77
N PHE A 62 15.11 -6.38 -22.76
CA PHE A 62 15.73 -7.51 -23.47
C PHE A 62 15.18 -7.69 -24.91
N PRO A 63 15.89 -8.39 -25.81
CA PRO A 63 15.58 -8.38 -27.25
C PRO A 63 14.16 -8.83 -27.63
N ALA A 64 13.61 -9.85 -26.96
CA ALA A 64 12.26 -10.34 -27.28
C ALA A 64 11.16 -9.34 -26.88
N PHE A 65 11.37 -8.52 -25.85
CA PHE A 65 10.47 -7.40 -25.54
C PHE A 65 10.53 -6.32 -26.62
N HIS A 66 11.73 -5.92 -27.04
CA HIS A 66 11.93 -4.91 -28.11
C HIS A 66 11.39 -5.35 -29.47
N LYS A 67 11.34 -6.66 -29.74
CA LYS A 67 10.75 -7.24 -30.96
C LYS A 67 9.23 -7.39 -30.91
N GLY A 68 8.62 -7.26 -29.73
CA GLY A 68 7.20 -7.50 -29.51
C GLY A 68 6.81 -8.96 -29.32
N ASP A 69 7.78 -9.87 -29.19
CA ASP A 69 7.53 -11.29 -28.86
C ASP A 69 7.07 -11.45 -27.40
N VAL A 70 7.47 -10.52 -26.54
CA VAL A 70 6.97 -10.35 -25.18
C VAL A 70 6.25 -9.02 -25.07
N ILE A 71 5.03 -9.05 -24.53
CA ILE A 71 4.25 -7.86 -24.22
C ILE A 71 4.10 -7.72 -22.70
N ALA A 72 4.01 -6.47 -22.25
CA ALA A 72 3.74 -6.16 -20.86
C ALA A 72 2.39 -5.46 -20.74
N GLU A 73 1.50 -6.03 -19.94
CA GLU A 73 0.17 -5.49 -19.68
C GLU A 73 0.04 -5.12 -18.20
N THR A 74 -0.69 -4.04 -17.93
CA THR A 74 -1.04 -3.60 -16.57
C THR A 74 -2.54 -3.60 -16.44
N PHE A 75 -3.05 -4.20 -15.37
CA PHE A 75 -4.47 -4.34 -15.12
C PHE A 75 -4.84 -3.58 -13.85
N ASP A 76 -5.95 -2.85 -13.91
CA ASP A 76 -6.65 -2.40 -12.70
C ASP A 76 -7.65 -3.48 -12.31
N THR A 77 -7.50 -4.01 -11.10
CA THR A 77 -8.33 -5.10 -10.61
C THR A 77 -9.59 -4.61 -9.91
N GLY A 78 -9.66 -3.33 -9.52
CA GLY A 78 -10.70 -2.81 -8.62
C GLY A 78 -10.70 -3.46 -7.23
N ILE A 79 -9.74 -4.35 -6.94
CA ILE A 79 -9.59 -4.99 -5.63
C ILE A 79 -8.74 -4.06 -4.77
N PRO A 80 -9.21 -3.67 -3.56
CA PRO A 80 -8.42 -2.83 -2.69
C PRO A 80 -7.05 -3.47 -2.39
N PRO A 81 -5.94 -2.70 -2.50
CA PRO A 81 -4.62 -3.22 -2.27
C PRO A 81 -4.45 -3.59 -0.79
N VAL A 82 -3.56 -4.55 -0.53
CA VAL A 82 -3.13 -4.85 0.84
C VAL A 82 -2.45 -3.61 1.43
N VAL A 83 -2.91 -3.18 2.60
CA VAL A 83 -2.32 -2.04 3.31
C VAL A 83 -0.95 -2.44 3.86
N THR A 84 0.07 -1.73 3.42
CA THR A 84 1.43 -1.80 3.97
C THR A 84 1.76 -0.49 4.66
N GLY A 85 2.50 -0.56 5.77
CA GLY A 85 2.88 0.63 6.52
C GLY A 85 3.51 0.31 7.87
N PHE A 86 3.86 1.36 8.61
CA PHE A 86 4.35 1.24 9.98
C PHE A 86 3.19 1.00 10.94
N LEU A 87 3.31 -0.04 11.76
CA LEU A 87 2.30 -0.44 12.72
C LEU A 87 2.78 -0.13 14.14
N PHE A 88 2.06 0.71 14.86
CA PHE A 88 2.36 1.03 16.25
C PHE A 88 1.88 -0.07 17.18
N ASN A 89 2.76 -0.61 18.02
CA ASN A 89 2.35 -1.50 19.12
C ASN A 89 1.73 -0.66 20.25
N THR A 90 0.41 -0.49 20.24
CA THR A 90 -0.32 0.34 21.21
C THR A 90 -0.35 -0.21 22.63
N ARG A 91 0.18 -1.43 22.85
CA ARG A 91 0.40 -2.00 24.19
C ARG A 91 1.57 -1.34 24.91
N LEU A 92 2.48 -0.68 24.18
CA LEU A 92 3.55 0.11 24.74
C LEU A 92 3.03 1.50 25.10
N GLN A 93 3.32 1.97 26.31
CA GLN A 93 2.79 3.23 26.83
C GLN A 93 3.10 4.43 25.93
N LYS A 94 4.31 4.50 25.35
CA LYS A 94 4.71 5.56 24.41
C LYS A 94 3.86 5.65 23.13
N PHE A 95 3.15 4.58 22.76
CA PHE A 95 2.29 4.52 21.58
C PHE A 95 0.80 4.37 21.93
N SER A 96 0.43 4.41 23.21
CA SER A 96 -0.96 4.22 23.65
C SER A 96 -1.85 5.40 23.23
N SER A 97 -1.32 6.62 23.22
CA SER A 97 -2.02 7.84 22.82
C SER A 97 -2.23 7.93 21.30
N PRO A 98 -3.48 8.08 20.81
CA PRO A 98 -3.75 8.31 19.38
C PRO A 98 -3.16 9.62 18.86
N VAL A 99 -3.01 10.63 19.73
CA VAL A 99 -2.45 11.94 19.38
C VAL A 99 -0.97 11.81 19.02
N VAL A 100 -0.21 11.04 19.81
CA VAL A 100 1.20 10.71 19.55
C VAL A 100 1.34 9.95 18.23
N ARG A 101 0.50 8.93 17.99
CA ARG A 101 0.53 8.17 16.74
C ARG A 101 0.20 9.03 15.52
N ARG A 102 -0.74 9.98 15.64
CA ARG A 102 -1.06 10.95 14.58
C ARG A 102 0.15 11.82 14.27
N ALA A 103 0.81 12.37 15.27
CA ALA A 103 2.01 13.19 15.08
C ALA A 103 3.14 12.41 14.42
N LEU A 104 3.44 11.19 14.89
CA LEU A 104 4.46 10.32 14.27
C LEU A 104 4.12 9.95 12.83
N GLY A 105 2.84 9.63 12.55
CA GLY A 105 2.39 9.30 11.20
C GLY A 105 2.56 10.43 10.18
N MET A 106 2.57 11.68 10.64
CA MET A 106 2.84 12.85 9.80
C MET A 106 4.31 12.98 9.38
N LEU A 107 5.23 12.35 10.11
CA LEU A 107 6.67 12.49 9.88
C LEU A 107 7.21 11.60 8.75
N TYR A 108 6.37 10.73 8.16
CA TYR A 108 6.77 9.95 7.00
C TYR A 108 6.60 10.75 5.71
N ASP A 109 7.74 11.18 5.16
CA ASP A 109 7.87 11.85 3.87
C ASP A 109 7.79 10.81 2.73
N PHE A 110 6.57 10.61 2.22
CA PHE A 110 6.34 9.70 1.09
C PHE A 110 6.82 10.29 -0.23
N GLU A 111 6.70 11.60 -0.45
CA GLU A 111 7.09 12.22 -1.70
C GLU A 111 8.61 12.05 -1.94
N TRP A 112 9.41 12.23 -0.90
CA TRP A 112 10.84 11.94 -0.92
C TRP A 112 11.11 10.45 -1.14
N ALA A 113 10.43 9.56 -0.42
CA ALA A 113 10.65 8.11 -0.55
C ALA A 113 10.29 7.62 -1.95
N ASN A 114 9.14 8.03 -2.47
CA ASN A 114 8.69 7.66 -3.80
C ASN A 114 9.65 8.16 -4.89
N LYS A 115 10.08 9.42 -4.81
CA LYS A 115 11.02 10.00 -5.75
C LYS A 115 12.39 9.31 -5.72
N ASN A 116 12.96 9.10 -4.53
CA ASN A 116 14.36 8.69 -4.39
C ASN A 116 14.56 7.17 -4.31
N LEU A 117 13.58 6.43 -3.79
CA LEU A 117 13.68 4.98 -3.59
C LEU A 117 12.85 4.18 -4.58
N PHE A 118 11.71 4.72 -5.03
CA PHE A 118 10.72 3.97 -5.80
C PHE A 118 10.48 4.48 -7.22
N GLY A 119 11.40 5.30 -7.74
CA GLY A 119 11.36 5.81 -9.13
C GLY A 119 10.12 6.64 -9.47
N GLY A 120 9.44 7.20 -8.45
CA GLY A 120 8.20 7.96 -8.60
C GLY A 120 6.98 7.13 -9.02
N LYS A 121 7.04 5.79 -8.94
CA LYS A 121 6.02 4.90 -9.52
C LYS A 121 4.92 4.49 -8.54
N TYR A 122 5.05 4.80 -7.25
CA TYR A 122 4.06 4.42 -6.25
C TYR A 122 3.05 5.53 -6.02
N MET A 123 1.87 5.14 -5.55
CA MET A 123 0.85 6.05 -5.04
C MET A 123 0.69 5.84 -3.53
N ARG A 124 0.40 6.92 -2.81
CA ARG A 124 0.24 6.87 -1.35
C ARG A 124 -1.03 6.11 -0.99
N THR A 125 -0.91 5.06 -0.18
CA THR A 125 -2.07 4.41 0.47
C THR A 125 -2.61 5.32 1.57
N MET A 126 -3.91 5.64 1.50
CA MET A 126 -4.60 6.55 2.42
C MET A 126 -5.81 5.91 3.08
N SER A 127 -6.32 4.79 2.56
CA SER A 127 -7.48 4.08 3.10
C SER A 127 -7.16 2.62 3.34
N TYR A 128 -7.81 2.01 4.32
CA TYR A 128 -7.75 0.56 4.51
C TYR A 128 -8.42 -0.22 3.36
N TRP A 129 -9.30 0.45 2.62
CA TRP A 129 -9.98 -0.06 1.44
C TRP A 129 -9.67 0.80 0.21
N GLN A 130 -8.41 1.21 0.06
CA GLN A 130 -7.92 2.08 -1.02
C GLN A 130 -8.44 1.65 -2.40
N ASN A 131 -8.84 2.61 -3.23
CA ASN A 131 -9.34 2.38 -4.60
C ASN A 131 -10.58 1.46 -4.69
N SER A 132 -11.40 1.42 -3.65
CA SER A 132 -12.68 0.70 -3.69
C SER A 132 -13.82 1.56 -3.17
N GLU A 133 -15.06 1.15 -3.49
CA GLU A 133 -16.29 1.78 -3.00
C GLU A 133 -16.41 1.78 -1.46
N LEU A 134 -15.65 0.92 -0.77
CA LEU A 134 -15.65 0.82 0.69
C LEU A 134 -14.76 1.89 1.36
N SER A 135 -14.07 2.72 0.57
CA SER A 135 -13.18 3.75 1.10
C SER A 135 -13.94 4.99 1.55
N ALA A 136 -13.76 5.40 2.82
CA ALA A 136 -14.26 6.69 3.31
C ALA A 136 -13.48 7.91 2.78
N LEU A 137 -12.38 7.69 2.07
CA LEU A 137 -11.51 8.76 1.57
C LEU A 137 -12.23 9.65 0.56
N GLY A 138 -12.42 10.93 0.88
CA GLY A 138 -13.11 11.87 -0.02
C GLY A 138 -14.63 11.82 0.05
N HIS A 139 -15.19 11.01 0.95
CA HIS A 139 -16.63 10.86 1.12
C HIS A 139 -17.02 11.35 2.52
N PRO A 140 -17.83 12.40 2.65
CA PRO A 140 -18.43 12.77 3.92
C PRO A 140 -19.34 11.63 4.39
N ALA A 141 -19.33 11.34 5.69
CA ALA A 141 -20.16 10.32 6.30
C ALA A 141 -21.64 10.59 6.01
N ASP A 142 -22.33 9.58 5.51
CA ASP A 142 -23.77 9.67 5.25
C ASP A 142 -24.60 9.61 6.55
N ASP A 143 -25.92 9.75 6.45
CA ASP A 143 -26.79 9.73 7.62
C ASP A 143 -26.82 8.36 8.32
N ARG A 144 -26.59 7.28 7.57
CA ARG A 144 -26.52 5.93 8.13
C ARG A 144 -25.24 5.73 8.93
N GLU A 145 -24.09 6.16 8.40
CA GLU A 145 -22.80 6.16 9.07
C GLU A 145 -22.84 7.03 10.34
N LYS A 146 -23.38 8.25 10.24
CA LYS A 146 -23.58 9.12 11.41
C LYS A 146 -24.44 8.45 12.49
N ALA A 147 -25.53 7.79 12.11
CA ALA A 147 -26.37 7.05 13.04
C ALA A 147 -25.64 5.88 13.72
N LEU A 148 -24.79 5.16 12.96
CA LEU A 148 -23.95 4.08 13.51
C LEU A 148 -22.87 4.59 14.47
N LEU A 149 -22.32 5.78 14.21
CA LEU A 149 -21.25 6.39 14.99
C LEU A 149 -21.74 7.24 16.17
N ALA A 150 -23.02 7.61 16.22
CA ALA A 150 -23.61 8.44 17.28
C ALA A 150 -23.34 7.92 18.72
N PRO A 151 -23.33 6.60 19.01
CA PRO A 151 -22.98 6.09 20.34
C PRO A 151 -21.51 6.27 20.74
N TYR A 152 -20.64 6.69 19.81
CA TYR A 152 -19.19 6.74 19.95
C TYR A 152 -18.63 8.16 19.71
N PRO A 153 -19.09 9.18 20.48
CA PRO A 153 -18.69 10.56 20.26
C PRO A 153 -17.18 10.74 20.37
N GLY A 154 -16.60 11.51 19.44
CA GLY A 154 -15.16 11.81 19.43
C GLY A 154 -14.24 10.65 19.01
N ARG A 155 -14.78 9.51 18.58
CA ARG A 155 -13.97 8.37 18.12
C ARG A 155 -13.51 8.49 16.68
N VAL A 156 -14.24 9.24 15.86
CA VAL A 156 -13.86 9.58 14.48
C VAL A 156 -13.52 11.07 14.42
N PRO A 157 -12.32 11.45 13.96
CA PRO A 157 -11.95 12.86 13.76
C PRO A 157 -12.90 13.58 12.79
N ALA A 158 -13.13 14.88 12.99
CA ALA A 158 -14.05 15.67 12.17
C ALA A 158 -13.62 15.70 10.68
N ASP A 159 -12.32 15.86 10.42
CA ASP A 159 -11.77 15.81 9.06
C ASP A 159 -11.98 14.45 8.37
N VAL A 160 -12.03 13.35 9.14
CA VAL A 160 -12.37 12.02 8.63
C VAL A 160 -13.88 11.92 8.38
N MET A 161 -14.72 12.40 9.30
CA MET A 161 -16.20 12.45 9.11
C MET A 161 -16.60 13.28 7.89
N ASP A 162 -15.85 14.34 7.59
CA ASP A 162 -16.11 15.22 6.44
C ASP A 162 -15.47 14.69 5.15
N GLY A 163 -14.75 13.56 5.19
CA GLY A 163 -14.05 12.98 4.04
C GLY A 163 -12.82 13.78 3.58
N THR A 164 -12.41 14.81 4.33
CA THR A 164 -11.34 15.75 3.94
C THR A 164 -9.96 15.33 4.44
N TRP A 165 -9.88 14.41 5.40
CA TRP A 165 -8.61 13.92 5.92
C TRP A 165 -7.75 13.30 4.83
N ARG A 166 -6.45 13.66 4.82
CA ARG A 166 -5.40 13.06 3.98
C ARG A 166 -4.11 12.99 4.80
N PRO A 167 -3.21 12.03 4.56
CA PRO A 167 -1.85 12.12 5.08
C PRO A 167 -1.16 13.38 4.52
N PRO A 168 -0.15 13.93 5.21
CA PRO A 168 0.58 15.09 4.71
C PRO A 168 1.20 14.80 3.35
N VAL A 169 1.00 15.72 2.41
CA VAL A 169 1.82 15.85 1.21
C VAL A 169 2.94 16.82 1.57
N THR A 170 4.17 16.36 1.46
CA THR A 170 5.39 17.14 1.76
C THR A 170 5.96 17.78 0.49
N ASP A 171 7.01 18.60 0.64
CA ASP A 171 7.80 19.11 -0.48
C ASP A 171 8.78 18.08 -1.09
N GLY A 172 8.86 16.88 -0.53
CA GLY A 172 9.75 15.81 -0.98
C GLY A 172 11.24 16.07 -0.73
N SER A 173 11.58 16.98 0.18
CA SER A 173 12.96 17.28 0.58
C SER A 173 13.54 16.28 1.58
N GLY A 174 12.70 15.48 2.26
CA GLY A 174 13.06 14.67 3.41
C GLY A 174 13.10 15.46 4.73
N GLN A 175 12.82 16.77 4.70
CA GLN A 175 12.90 17.66 5.86
C GLN A 175 11.89 18.82 5.79
N ASP A 176 10.67 18.57 5.30
CA ASP A 176 9.60 19.59 5.22
C ASP A 176 9.30 20.18 6.61
N ARG A 177 9.76 21.43 6.83
CA ARG A 177 9.63 22.14 8.10
C ARG A 177 8.18 22.43 8.47
N ARG A 178 7.28 22.58 7.51
CA ARG A 178 5.85 22.84 7.77
C ARG A 178 5.20 21.61 8.40
N VAL A 179 5.47 20.43 7.86
CA VAL A 179 4.94 19.17 8.41
C VAL A 179 5.58 18.85 9.75
N LEU A 180 6.90 19.03 9.88
CA LEU A 180 7.62 18.89 11.15
C LEU A 180 7.03 19.79 12.24
N LYS A 181 6.79 21.07 11.93
CA LYS A 181 6.18 22.01 12.87
C LYS A 181 4.78 21.56 13.26
N ALA A 182 3.94 21.17 12.31
CA ALA A 182 2.57 20.73 12.59
C ALA A 182 2.54 19.48 13.48
N ALA A 183 3.42 18.50 13.24
CA ALA A 183 3.57 17.34 14.10
C ALA A 183 4.07 17.73 15.51
N PHE A 184 5.04 18.65 15.59
CA PHE A 184 5.55 19.17 16.86
C PHE A 184 4.47 19.91 17.68
N ASP A 185 3.63 20.72 17.02
CA ASP A 185 2.52 21.41 17.70
C ASP A 185 1.52 20.40 18.31
N ILE A 186 1.28 19.25 17.65
CA ILE A 186 0.47 18.16 18.17
C ILE A 186 1.13 17.51 19.40
N PHE A 187 2.43 17.22 19.32
CA PHE A 187 3.20 16.69 20.45
C PHE A 187 3.14 17.64 21.65
N LYS A 188 3.37 18.93 21.43
CA LYS A 188 3.31 19.97 22.46
C LYS A 188 1.93 20.05 23.10
N GLY A 189 0.86 19.97 22.31
CA GLY A 189 -0.51 19.90 22.81
C GLY A 189 -0.80 18.67 23.69
N ALA A 190 -0.01 17.61 23.53
CA ALA A 190 -0.07 16.40 24.35
C ALA A 190 0.90 16.41 25.56
N GLY A 191 1.55 17.54 25.85
CA GLY A 191 2.46 17.70 26.99
C GLY A 191 3.91 17.31 26.73
N TYR A 192 4.27 16.98 25.48
CA TYR A 192 5.66 16.72 25.12
C TYR A 192 6.45 18.02 24.96
N ALA A 193 7.75 17.95 25.26
CA ALA A 193 8.65 19.09 25.15
C ALA A 193 9.94 18.70 24.43
N LEU A 194 10.50 19.61 23.62
CA LEU A 194 11.84 19.44 23.06
C LEU A 194 12.85 20.16 23.96
N GLN A 195 13.79 19.43 24.53
CA GLN A 195 14.87 19.97 25.34
C GLN A 195 16.20 19.39 24.86
N ASP A 196 17.18 20.25 24.57
CA ASP A 196 18.53 19.87 24.12
C ASP A 196 18.54 18.87 22.93
N GLY A 197 17.57 19.02 22.02
CA GLY A 197 17.42 18.15 20.84
C GLY A 197 16.73 16.81 21.09
N VAL A 198 16.28 16.56 22.32
CA VAL A 198 15.57 15.33 22.72
C VAL A 198 14.11 15.65 22.98
N MET A 199 13.21 14.84 22.41
CA MET A 199 11.79 14.90 22.73
C MET A 199 11.57 14.23 24.09
N LEU A 200 11.02 14.94 25.05
CA LEU A 200 10.65 14.47 26.38
C LEU A 200 9.14 14.25 26.45
N ASP A 201 8.73 13.17 27.09
CA ASP A 201 7.34 12.90 27.46
C ASP A 201 6.85 13.81 28.60
N PRO A 202 5.54 13.81 28.92
CA PRO A 202 5.00 14.65 30.00
C PRO A 202 5.61 14.40 31.38
N GLU A 203 6.24 13.24 31.58
CA GLU A 203 6.96 12.88 32.80
C GLU A 203 8.45 13.28 32.76
N GLY A 204 8.90 13.96 31.70
CA GLY A 204 10.28 14.43 31.53
C GLY A 204 11.27 13.35 31.07
N LYS A 205 10.80 12.19 30.62
CA LYS A 205 11.64 11.10 30.12
C LYS A 205 11.82 11.21 28.61
N PRO A 206 12.99 10.86 28.06
CA PRO A 206 13.18 10.78 26.61
C PRO A 206 12.15 9.87 25.94
N PHE A 207 11.56 10.35 24.84
CA PHE A 207 10.67 9.56 24.01
C PHE A 207 11.47 8.43 23.34
N GLY A 208 11.38 7.23 23.91
CA GLY A 208 12.20 6.06 23.59
C GLY A 208 11.39 4.81 23.31
#